data_AF-A0A1V6BSM1-F1
#
_entry.id   AF-A0A1V6BSM1-F1
#
_cell.length_a   1.000
_cell.length_b   1.000
_cell.length_c   1.000
_cell.angle_alpha   90.00
_cell.angle_beta   90.00
_cell.angle_gamma   90.00
#
_symmetry.space_group_name_H-M   'P 1'
#
loop_
_entity.id
_entity.type
_entity.pdbx_description
1 polymer ?
#
loop_
_entity_poly.entity_id
_entity_poly.type
_entity_poly.pdbx_seq_one_letter_code
_entity_poly.pdbx_strand_id
1 'polypeptide(L)'
;MVTNFAFEKAGNFSFTATPDFDDKNRDVSPFLSKKDYENSIAKLLCVKKTITRSLADDNDIVGEERLDLIKTLDAFLSSLVSFSYVFMDMPGIYCSEIPEKFNLTVKTGKTRLAKGSGTIFNVSSDDVEDYRGFIDDKIISKFKEFVSLSGDIQTNKQRMADILENLFYNAIVLRFKVEYF
;
A
#
# COMPACT_ATOMS: atom_id res chain seq x y z
N MET A 1 8.64 -7.27 -1.88
CA MET A 1 7.36 -7.89 -1.49
C MET A 1 7.13 -7.83 0.01
N VAL A 2 5.89 -7.55 0.44
CA VAL A 2 5.45 -7.72 1.83
C VAL A 2 5.39 -9.20 2.19
N THR A 3 5.86 -9.55 3.37
CA THR A 3 5.88 -10.90 3.94
C THR A 3 5.42 -10.83 5.40
N ASN A 4 4.81 -11.92 5.89
CA ASN A 4 4.31 -12.02 7.27
C ASN A 4 3.36 -10.88 7.65
N PHE A 5 2.41 -10.53 6.77
CA PHE A 5 1.34 -9.62 7.14
C PHE A 5 0.44 -10.32 8.16
N ALA A 6 0.28 -9.74 9.35
CA ALA A 6 -0.54 -10.27 10.42
C ALA A 6 -1.45 -9.20 10.99
N PHE A 7 -2.74 -9.50 11.12
CA PHE A 7 -3.64 -8.73 11.97
C PHE A 7 -3.72 -9.40 13.34
N GLU A 8 -3.30 -8.68 14.38
CA GLU A 8 -3.10 -9.25 15.71
C GLU A 8 -4.41 -9.25 16.50
N LYS A 9 -4.94 -8.06 16.85
CA LYS A 9 -6.23 -7.83 17.53
C LYS A 9 -6.70 -6.38 17.33
N ALA A 10 -8.01 -6.12 17.34
CA ALA A 10 -8.60 -4.78 17.39
C ALA A 10 -8.01 -3.78 16.36
N GLY A 11 -7.94 -4.20 15.08
CA GLY A 11 -7.44 -3.34 14.00
C GLY A 11 -5.92 -3.13 13.97
N ASN A 12 -5.17 -3.70 14.92
CA ASN A 12 -3.71 -3.66 14.89
C ASN A 12 -3.14 -4.64 13.86
N PHE A 13 -2.13 -4.18 13.12
CA PHE A 13 -1.45 -4.97 12.12
C PHE A 13 0.06 -4.79 12.19
N SER A 14 0.77 -5.80 11.72
CA SER A 14 2.21 -5.77 11.52
C SER A 14 2.57 -6.48 10.22
N PHE A 15 3.66 -6.04 9.59
CA PHE A 15 4.17 -6.67 8.38
C PHE A 15 5.68 -6.53 8.28
N THR A 16 6.30 -7.44 7.54
CA THR A 16 7.67 -7.29 7.05
C THR A 16 7.62 -7.01 5.56
N ALA A 17 8.55 -6.25 5.00
CA ALA A 17 8.57 -5.98 3.57
C ALA A 17 9.99 -5.92 3.05
N THR A 18 10.19 -6.42 1.85
CA THR A 18 11.38 -6.13 1.06
C THR A 18 11.02 -5.05 0.04
N PRO A 19 11.50 -3.80 0.15
CA PRO A 19 11.19 -2.76 -0.82
C PRO A 19 11.59 -3.19 -2.23
N ASP A 20 10.79 -2.80 -3.23
CA ASP A 20 10.91 -3.24 -4.62
C ASP A 20 11.85 -2.35 -5.45
N PHE A 21 12.83 -1.70 -4.82
CA PHE A 21 13.84 -0.97 -5.56
C PHE A 21 14.76 -1.95 -6.32
N ASP A 22 15.05 -1.65 -7.58
CA ASP A 22 16.02 -2.42 -8.38
C ASP A 22 17.47 -2.22 -7.89
N ASP A 23 17.76 -1.09 -7.24
CA ASP A 23 19.12 -0.71 -6.85
C ASP A 23 19.52 -1.23 -5.46
N LYS A 24 20.35 -2.28 -5.46
CA LYS A 24 20.85 -2.98 -4.26
C LYS A 24 21.66 -2.10 -3.31
N ASN A 25 22.11 -0.92 -3.75
CA ASN A 25 23.00 -0.03 -3.02
C ASN A 25 22.37 1.33 -2.64
N ARG A 26 21.04 1.47 -2.66
CA ARG A 26 20.41 2.68 -2.11
C ARG A 26 20.63 2.74 -0.59
N ASP A 27 21.70 3.40 -0.18
CA ASP A 27 21.61 4.37 0.91
C ASP A 27 20.58 5.40 0.46
N VAL A 28 19.31 5.13 0.80
CA VAL A 28 18.12 5.99 0.69
C VAL A 28 18.27 7.14 -0.31
N SER A 29 18.25 6.81 -1.61
CA SER A 29 18.16 7.85 -2.63
C SER A 29 16.73 8.41 -2.60
N PRO A 30 16.52 9.73 -2.38
CA PRO A 30 15.20 10.33 -2.31
C PRO A 30 14.51 10.43 -3.69
N PHE A 31 15.07 9.80 -4.72
CA PHE A 31 14.62 9.93 -6.10
C PHE A 31 13.83 8.68 -6.54
N LEU A 32 12.63 8.93 -7.06
CA LEU A 32 11.81 7.91 -7.72
C LEU A 32 12.05 7.98 -9.23
N SER A 33 12.34 6.84 -9.83
CA SER A 33 12.53 6.72 -11.28
C SER A 33 11.20 6.42 -11.97
N LYS A 34 11.12 6.73 -13.27
CA LYS A 34 9.98 6.32 -14.12
C LYS A 34 9.67 4.82 -14.00
N LYS A 35 10.71 3.99 -13.89
CA LYS A 35 10.60 2.53 -13.77
C LYS A 35 9.93 2.11 -12.46
N ASP A 36 10.18 2.82 -11.36
CA ASP A 36 9.52 2.55 -10.07
C ASP A 36 8.00 2.76 -10.17
N TYR A 37 7.59 3.80 -10.90
CA TYR A 37 6.17 4.06 -11.18
C TYR A 37 5.57 3.02 -12.14
N GLU A 38 6.24 2.71 -13.25
CA GLU A 38 5.77 1.70 -14.22
C GLU A 38 5.56 0.33 -13.56
N ASN A 39 6.51 -0.10 -12.71
CA ASN A 39 6.41 -1.33 -11.92
C ASN A 39 5.19 -1.32 -10.99
N SER A 40 4.89 -0.19 -10.37
CA SER A 40 3.76 -0.03 -9.46
C SER A 40 2.42 0.00 -10.19
N ILE A 41 2.36 0.65 -11.36
CA ILE A 41 1.18 0.65 -12.25
C ILE A 41 0.87 -0.79 -12.69
N ALA A 42 1.87 -1.57 -13.10
CA ALA A 42 1.66 -2.96 -13.50
C ALA A 42 1.03 -3.81 -12.38
N LYS A 43 1.48 -3.61 -11.13
CA LYS A 43 0.91 -4.29 -9.95
C LYS A 43 -0.53 -3.84 -9.68
N LEU A 44 -0.81 -2.53 -9.76
CA LEU A 44 -2.17 -2.00 -9.60
C LEU A 44 -3.15 -2.54 -10.64
N LEU A 45 -2.72 -2.61 -11.90
CA LEU A 45 -3.54 -3.20 -12.97
C LEU A 45 -3.78 -4.69 -12.70
N CYS A 46 -2.79 -5.40 -12.14
CA CYS A 46 -2.96 -6.78 -11.69
C CYS A 46 -4.00 -6.88 -10.58
N VAL A 47 -3.94 -6.03 -9.53
CA VAL A 47 -4.94 -5.98 -8.44
C VAL A 47 -6.34 -5.79 -9.03
N LYS A 48 -6.51 -4.77 -9.88
CA LYS A 48 -7.79 -4.49 -10.52
C LYS A 48 -8.31 -5.68 -11.32
N LYS A 49 -7.44 -6.30 -12.13
CA LYS A 49 -7.81 -7.47 -12.95
C LYS A 49 -8.23 -8.65 -12.09
N THR A 50 -7.46 -8.97 -11.05
CA THR A 50 -7.75 -10.07 -10.14
C THR A 50 -9.07 -9.85 -9.41
N ILE A 51 -9.30 -8.66 -8.85
CA ILE A 51 -10.57 -8.34 -8.19
C ILE A 51 -11.75 -8.41 -9.18
N THR A 52 -11.59 -7.84 -10.37
CA THR A 52 -12.66 -7.85 -11.38
C THR A 52 -13.04 -9.28 -11.77
N ARG A 53 -12.04 -10.18 -11.89
CA ARG A 53 -12.25 -11.60 -12.19
C ARG A 53 -12.96 -12.30 -11.03
N SER A 54 -12.48 -12.12 -9.80
CA SER A 54 -13.05 -12.81 -8.64
C SER A 54 -14.49 -12.42 -8.33
N LEU A 55 -14.85 -11.17 -8.62
CA LEU A 55 -16.22 -10.70 -8.43
C LEU A 55 -17.15 -11.01 -9.62
N ALA A 56 -16.64 -11.58 -10.72
CA ALA A 56 -17.46 -11.86 -11.90
C ALA A 56 -18.34 -13.10 -11.73
N ASP A 57 -17.93 -14.05 -10.87
CA ASP A 57 -18.57 -15.36 -10.78
C ASP A 57 -19.64 -15.43 -9.68
N ASP A 58 -19.34 -15.05 -8.43
CA ASP A 58 -20.30 -15.15 -7.31
C ASP A 58 -20.38 -13.88 -6.43
N ASN A 59 -19.70 -12.80 -6.85
CA ASN A 59 -19.54 -11.57 -6.05
C ASN A 59 -18.82 -11.77 -4.70
N ASP A 60 -18.26 -12.96 -4.48
CA ASP A 60 -17.52 -13.38 -3.29
C ASP A 60 -16.06 -13.70 -3.65
N ILE A 61 -15.12 -13.34 -2.79
CA ILE A 61 -13.68 -13.61 -2.99
C ILE A 61 -13.25 -14.73 -2.03
N VAL A 62 -13.32 -15.97 -2.50
CA VAL A 62 -13.03 -17.17 -1.69
C VAL A 62 -11.92 -18.04 -2.29
N GLY A 63 -11.39 -18.97 -1.51
CA GLY A 63 -10.46 -20.00 -2.00
C GLY A 63 -9.14 -19.46 -2.56
N GLU A 64 -8.66 -20.04 -3.66
CA GLU A 64 -7.38 -19.68 -4.29
C GLU A 64 -7.34 -18.24 -4.81
N GLU A 65 -8.48 -17.72 -5.27
CA GLU A 65 -8.55 -16.38 -5.80
C GLU A 65 -8.31 -15.30 -4.74
N ARG A 66 -8.79 -15.57 -3.52
CA ARG A 66 -8.49 -14.77 -2.34
C ARG A 66 -7.00 -14.72 -2.07
N LEU A 67 -6.31 -15.87 -2.11
CA LEU A 67 -4.86 -15.95 -1.90
C LEU A 67 -4.07 -15.19 -2.98
N ASP A 68 -4.50 -15.27 -4.23
CA ASP A 68 -3.86 -14.55 -5.33
C ASP A 68 -4.08 -13.04 -5.22
N LEU A 69 -5.27 -12.62 -4.80
CA LEU A 69 -5.54 -11.22 -4.54
C LEU A 69 -4.67 -10.67 -3.41
N ILE A 70 -4.56 -11.43 -2.31
CA ILE A 70 -3.70 -11.10 -1.17
C ILE A 70 -2.26 -10.88 -1.62
N LYS A 71 -1.68 -11.83 -2.37
CA LYS A 71 -0.30 -11.70 -2.90
C LYS A 71 -0.13 -10.46 -3.77
N THR A 72 -1.15 -10.13 -4.56
CA THR A 72 -1.11 -8.97 -5.45
C THR A 72 -1.20 -7.65 -4.67
N LEU A 73 -2.02 -7.60 -3.61
CA LEU A 73 -2.08 -6.47 -2.68
C LEU A 73 -0.76 -6.30 -1.91
N ASP A 74 -0.16 -7.40 -1.45
CA ASP A 74 1.15 -7.41 -0.77
C ASP A 74 2.27 -6.88 -1.68
N ALA A 75 2.21 -7.18 -2.98
CA ALA A 75 3.13 -6.62 -3.96
C ALA A 75 2.93 -5.11 -4.17
N PHE A 76 1.69 -4.63 -4.15
CA PHE A 76 1.41 -3.19 -4.24
C PHE A 76 1.83 -2.46 -2.96
N LEU A 77 1.51 -2.99 -1.77
CA LEU A 77 1.95 -2.45 -0.48
C LEU A 77 3.48 -2.36 -0.39
N SER A 78 4.20 -3.34 -0.94
CA SER A 78 5.66 -3.31 -1.07
C SER A 78 6.19 -2.12 -1.89
N SER A 79 5.41 -1.69 -2.88
CA SER A 79 5.72 -0.49 -3.67
C SER A 79 5.49 0.78 -2.87
N LEU A 80 4.39 0.84 -2.09
CA LEU A 80 4.13 1.96 -1.17
C LEU A 80 5.22 2.08 -0.09
N VAL A 81 5.67 0.94 0.46
CA VAL A 81 6.83 0.88 1.37
C VAL A 81 8.08 1.40 0.69
N SER A 82 8.26 1.20 -0.61
CA SER A 82 9.40 1.78 -1.33
C SER A 82 9.26 3.30 -1.40
N PHE A 83 8.07 3.81 -1.72
CA PHE A 83 7.81 5.25 -1.79
C PHE A 83 7.99 5.97 -0.44
N SER A 84 7.67 5.31 0.68
CA SER A 84 7.81 5.92 2.01
C SER A 84 9.24 6.33 2.36
N TYR A 85 10.25 5.73 1.72
CA TYR A 85 11.67 6.09 1.93
C TYR A 85 11.96 7.53 1.50
N VAL A 86 11.19 8.08 0.57
CA VAL A 86 11.33 9.48 0.10
C VAL A 86 10.77 10.47 1.13
N PHE A 87 9.82 10.02 1.94
CA PHE A 87 9.04 10.86 2.85
C PHE A 87 9.31 10.58 4.32
N MET A 88 10.43 9.93 4.65
CA MET A 88 10.78 9.62 6.04
C MET A 88 10.87 10.88 6.90
N ASP A 89 10.22 10.83 8.07
CA ASP A 89 10.20 11.90 9.07
C ASP A 89 11.51 11.95 9.86
N MET A 90 12.14 10.79 10.05
CA MET A 90 13.39 10.61 10.78
C MET A 90 14.27 9.56 10.06
N PRO A 91 15.58 9.50 10.37
CA PRO A 91 16.47 8.53 9.74
C PRO A 91 15.94 7.08 9.84
N GLY A 92 15.52 6.53 8.71
CA GLY A 92 15.02 5.15 8.61
C GLY A 92 13.63 4.91 9.17
N ILE A 93 12.85 5.97 9.44
CA ILE A 93 11.49 5.86 9.98
C ILE A 93 10.54 6.76 9.19
N TYR A 94 9.48 6.15 8.67
CA TYR A 94 8.31 6.82 8.11
C TYR A 94 7.12 6.61 9.01
N CYS A 95 6.41 7.68 9.32
CA CYS A 95 5.16 7.69 10.07
C CYS A 95 4.04 8.24 9.20
N SER A 96 2.85 7.68 9.37
CA SER A 96 1.61 8.15 8.77
C SER A 96 0.51 8.07 9.82
N GLU A 97 -0.34 9.08 9.88
CA GLU A 97 -1.49 9.20 10.75
C GLU A 97 -2.67 9.89 10.02
N ILE A 98 -3.76 9.15 9.81
CA ILE A 98 -5.07 9.73 9.51
C ILE A 98 -5.84 9.76 10.84
N PRO A 99 -6.11 10.95 11.40
CA PRO A 99 -6.73 11.07 12.72
C PRO A 99 -7.97 10.19 12.85
N GLU A 100 -8.03 9.45 13.96
CA GLU A 100 -9.15 8.55 14.32
C GLU A 100 -9.43 7.39 13.34
N LYS A 101 -8.58 7.21 12.32
CA LYS A 101 -8.79 6.19 11.26
C LYS A 101 -7.60 5.28 11.07
N PHE A 102 -6.39 5.81 11.12
CA PHE A 102 -5.21 5.06 10.73
C PHE A 102 -3.96 5.60 11.38
N ASN A 103 -3.09 4.71 11.82
CA ASN A 103 -1.68 5.02 12.03
C ASN A 103 -0.81 3.92 11.42
N LEU A 104 0.38 4.32 10.99
CA LEU A 104 1.39 3.43 10.44
C LEU A 104 2.77 3.95 10.80
N THR A 105 3.63 3.03 11.21
CA THR A 105 5.08 3.25 11.28
C THR A 105 5.77 2.21 10.42
N VAL A 106 6.63 2.66 9.50
CA VAL A 106 7.53 1.82 8.72
C VAL A 106 8.96 2.11 9.15
N LYS A 107 9.61 1.09 9.72
CA LYS A 107 11.02 1.13 10.15
C LYS A 107 11.88 0.37 9.15
N THR A 108 12.92 1.01 8.66
CA THR A 108 13.84 0.42 7.70
C THR A 108 15.11 -0.03 8.42
N GLY A 109 15.50 -1.30 8.29
CA GLY A 109 16.78 -1.80 8.79
C GLY A 109 17.96 -1.45 7.87
N LYS A 110 19.18 -1.83 8.29
CA LYS A 110 20.36 -1.82 7.41
C LYS A 110 20.27 -2.84 6.27
N THR A 111 19.46 -3.88 6.47
CA THR A 111 19.08 -4.83 5.43
C THR A 111 17.95 -4.22 4.60
N ARG A 112 17.75 -4.68 3.35
CA ARG A 112 16.59 -4.31 2.50
C ARG A 112 15.25 -4.82 3.06
N LEU A 113 15.11 -4.83 4.38
CA LEU A 113 13.99 -5.33 5.13
C LEU A 113 13.40 -4.15 5.92
N ALA A 114 12.19 -3.78 5.56
CA ALA A 114 11.35 -2.87 6.31
C ALA A 114 10.41 -3.67 7.22
N LYS A 115 10.10 -3.09 8.38
CA LYS A 115 9.06 -3.59 9.29
C LYS A 115 8.00 -2.51 9.43
N GLY A 116 6.77 -2.85 9.11
CA GLY A 116 5.61 -1.99 9.30
C GLY A 116 4.79 -2.44 10.50
N SER A 117 4.23 -1.49 11.23
CA SER A 117 3.24 -1.74 12.27
C SER A 117 2.29 -0.57 12.38
N GLY A 118 1.03 -0.83 12.69
CA GLY A 118 0.04 0.23 12.85
C GLY A 118 -1.30 -0.26 13.35
N THR A 119 -2.26 0.66 13.35
CA THR A 119 -3.64 0.42 13.75
C THR A 119 -4.58 1.03 12.71
N ILE A 120 -5.59 0.28 12.31
CA ILE A 120 -6.76 0.82 11.62
C ILE A 120 -7.92 0.86 12.60
N PHE A 121 -8.50 2.03 12.78
CA PHE A 121 -9.59 2.24 13.71
C PHE A 121 -10.94 2.11 12.99
N ASN A 122 -11.93 1.55 13.68
CA ASN A 122 -13.33 1.51 13.25
C ASN A 122 -13.60 0.87 11.86
N VAL A 123 -12.76 -0.07 11.40
CA VAL A 123 -13.02 -0.82 10.17
C VAL A 123 -14.08 -1.88 10.41
N SER A 124 -15.12 -1.83 9.58
CA SER A 124 -16.28 -2.71 9.51
C SER A 124 -16.28 -3.50 8.20
N SER A 125 -17.19 -4.46 8.08
CA SER A 125 -17.45 -5.15 6.82
C SER A 125 -17.87 -4.19 5.70
N ASP A 126 -18.44 -3.03 6.04
CA ASP A 126 -19.16 -2.19 5.09
C ASP A 126 -18.26 -1.07 4.52
N ASP A 127 -17.00 -0.99 4.95
CA ASP A 127 -16.04 -0.01 4.42
C ASP A 127 -15.64 -0.26 2.96
N VAL A 128 -15.89 -1.47 2.44
CA VAL A 128 -15.69 -1.85 1.03
C VAL A 128 -16.89 -2.64 0.53
N GLU A 129 -17.98 -1.94 0.22
CA GLU A 129 -19.18 -2.50 -0.40
C GLU A 129 -19.03 -2.62 -1.93
N ASP A 130 -18.48 -1.59 -2.59
CA ASP A 130 -18.16 -1.60 -4.01
C ASP A 130 -16.65 -1.69 -4.22
N TYR A 131 -16.14 -2.91 -4.38
CA TYR A 131 -14.73 -3.16 -4.67
C TYR A 131 -14.24 -2.44 -5.93
N ARG A 132 -15.06 -2.34 -6.99
CA ARG A 132 -14.62 -1.74 -8.25
C ARG A 132 -14.44 -0.23 -8.08
N GLY A 133 -15.46 0.45 -7.54
CA GLY A 133 -15.40 1.86 -7.20
C GLY A 133 -14.27 2.16 -6.20
N PHE A 134 -14.10 1.31 -5.18
CA PHE A 134 -13.01 1.47 -4.20
C PHE A 134 -11.63 1.43 -4.87
N ILE A 135 -11.35 0.46 -5.73
CA ILE A 135 -10.06 0.38 -6.43
C ILE A 135 -9.88 1.56 -7.38
N ASP A 136 -10.87 1.87 -8.21
CA ASP A 136 -10.73 2.88 -9.25
C ASP A 136 -10.59 4.29 -8.64
N ASP A 137 -11.42 4.62 -7.66
CA ASP A 137 -11.51 5.97 -7.11
C ASP A 137 -10.56 6.20 -5.93
N LYS A 138 -10.37 5.21 -5.06
CA LYS A 138 -9.58 5.37 -3.83
C LYS A 138 -8.12 4.93 -3.99
N ILE A 139 -7.83 4.02 -4.92
CA ILE A 139 -6.46 3.52 -5.14
C ILE A 139 -5.87 4.04 -6.46
N ILE A 140 -6.47 3.71 -7.60
CA ILE A 140 -5.89 4.02 -8.93
C ILE A 140 -5.89 5.53 -9.19
N SER A 141 -7.01 6.21 -8.96
CA SER A 141 -7.09 7.67 -9.14
C SER A 141 -6.07 8.40 -8.26
N LYS A 142 -5.97 8.00 -6.99
CA LYS A 142 -4.97 8.54 -6.05
C LYS A 142 -3.54 8.24 -6.47
N PHE A 143 -3.26 7.05 -6.98
CA PHE A 143 -1.93 6.74 -7.49
C PHE A 143 -1.57 7.54 -8.75
N LYS A 144 -2.54 7.78 -9.66
CA LYS A 144 -2.33 8.67 -10.81
C LYS A 144 -2.03 10.11 -10.36
N GLU A 145 -2.73 10.60 -9.34
CA GLU A 145 -2.46 11.89 -8.72
C GLU A 145 -1.05 11.94 -8.11
N PHE A 146 -0.63 10.88 -7.40
CA PHE A 146 0.73 10.76 -6.88
C PHE A 146 1.80 10.84 -7.98
N VAL A 147 1.59 10.11 -9.09
CA VAL A 147 2.52 10.12 -10.24
C VAL A 147 2.56 11.48 -10.91
N SER A 148 1.44 12.18 -11.08
CA SER A 148 1.43 13.48 -11.75
C SER A 148 2.18 14.56 -10.97
N LEU A 149 2.17 14.49 -9.64
CA LEU A 149 2.88 15.41 -8.76
C LEU A 149 4.39 15.14 -8.67
N SER A 150 4.83 13.95 -9.09
CA SER A 150 6.24 13.54 -9.00
C SER A 150 7.21 14.33 -9.88
N GLY A 151 6.72 15.11 -10.84
CA GLY A 151 7.55 15.99 -11.67
C GLY A 151 8.27 17.09 -10.87
N ASP A 152 7.75 17.44 -9.69
CA ASP A 152 8.39 18.35 -8.75
C ASP A 152 8.10 17.88 -7.31
N ILE A 153 8.84 16.86 -6.86
CA ILE A 153 8.69 16.27 -5.53
C ILE A 153 8.92 17.31 -4.42
N GLN A 154 9.83 18.27 -4.62
CA GLN A 154 10.16 19.24 -3.57
C GLN A 154 8.99 20.19 -3.32
N THR A 155 8.39 20.72 -4.38
CA THR A 155 7.20 21.58 -4.25
C THR A 155 5.98 20.81 -3.77
N ASN A 156 5.80 19.56 -4.21
CA ASN A 156 4.60 18.77 -3.92
C ASN A 156 4.73 17.83 -2.71
N LYS A 157 5.83 17.91 -1.95
CA LYS A 157 6.22 16.90 -0.95
C LYS A 157 5.09 16.55 0.03
N GLN A 158 4.46 17.56 0.65
CA GLN A 158 3.39 17.35 1.62
C GLN A 158 2.18 16.67 0.98
N ARG A 159 1.69 17.20 -0.14
CA ARG A 159 0.54 16.62 -0.86
C ARG A 159 0.81 15.18 -1.29
N MET A 160 2.03 14.90 -1.76
CA MET A 160 2.42 13.52 -2.12
C MET A 160 2.46 12.61 -0.88
N ALA A 161 2.92 13.10 0.27
CA ALA A 161 2.90 12.34 1.52
C ALA A 161 1.47 12.03 1.97
N ASP A 162 0.57 13.02 1.93
CA ASP A 162 -0.86 12.84 2.27
C ASP A 162 -1.53 11.81 1.34
N ILE A 163 -1.21 11.84 0.04
CA ILE A 163 -1.72 10.85 -0.92
C ILE A 163 -1.14 9.46 -0.62
N LEU A 164 0.15 9.36 -0.30
CA LEU A 164 0.80 8.09 0.05
C LEU A 164 0.17 7.46 1.30
N GLU A 165 -0.10 8.27 2.31
CA GLU A 165 -0.83 7.88 3.52
C GLU A 165 -2.22 7.31 3.21
N ASN A 166 -3.00 8.03 2.38
CA ASN A 166 -4.31 7.55 1.96
C ASN A 166 -4.21 6.24 1.16
N LEU A 167 -3.18 6.10 0.32
CA LEU A 167 -2.93 4.85 -0.42
C LEU A 167 -2.59 3.69 0.51
N PHE A 168 -1.79 3.91 1.57
CA PHE A 168 -1.53 2.90 2.59
C PHE A 168 -2.82 2.49 3.30
N TYR A 169 -3.59 3.46 3.80
CA TYR A 169 -4.86 3.19 4.46
C TYR A 169 -5.80 2.38 3.56
N ASN A 170 -6.06 2.85 2.34
CA ASN A 170 -6.97 2.18 1.41
C ASN A 170 -6.50 0.77 1.03
N ALA A 171 -5.21 0.58 0.78
CA ALA A 171 -4.66 -0.72 0.44
C ALA A 171 -4.75 -1.72 1.61
N ILE A 172 -4.50 -1.27 2.85
CA ILE A 172 -4.59 -2.13 4.03
C ILE A 172 -6.04 -2.43 4.39
N VAL A 173 -6.96 -1.48 4.28
CA VAL A 173 -8.41 -1.71 4.46
C VAL A 173 -8.90 -2.76 3.46
N LEU A 174 -8.54 -2.62 2.18
CA LEU A 174 -8.89 -3.61 1.16
C LEU A 174 -8.29 -4.99 1.47
N ARG A 175 -7.03 -5.04 1.92
CA ARG A 175 -6.39 -6.30 2.33
C ARG A 175 -7.14 -6.92 3.52
N PHE A 176 -7.46 -6.13 4.55
CA PHE A 176 -8.20 -6.57 5.74
C PHE A 176 -9.57 -7.14 5.35
N LYS A 177 -10.31 -6.43 4.49
CA LYS A 177 -11.60 -6.88 3.97
C LYS A 177 -11.47 -8.25 3.32
N VAL A 178 -10.57 -8.38 2.34
CA VAL A 178 -10.29 -9.64 1.63
C VAL A 178 -9.82 -10.77 2.56
N GLU A 179 -9.25 -10.45 3.73
CA GLU A 179 -8.83 -11.47 4.70
C GLU A 179 -9.94 -12.02 5.57
N TYR A 180 -10.93 -11.21 5.93
CA TYR A 180 -11.84 -11.56 7.02
C TYR A 180 -13.31 -11.58 6.62
N PHE A 181 -13.64 -11.08 5.43
CA PHE A 181 -15.00 -10.99 4.92
C PHE A 181 -15.06 -11.50 3.48
#